data_AF-A0A918I569-F1
#
_entry.id   AF-A0A918I569-F1
#
_cell.length_a   1.000
_cell.length_b   1.000
_cell.length_c   1.000
_cell.angle_alpha   90.00
_cell.angle_beta   90.00
_cell.angle_gamma   90.00
#
_symmetry.space_group_name_H-M   'P 1'
#
loop_
_entity.id
_entity.type
_entity.pdbx_description
1 polymer ?
#
loop_
_entity_poly.entity_id
_entity_poly.type
_entity_poly.pdbx_seq_one_letter_code
_entity_poly.pdbx_strand_id
1 'polypeptide(L)'
;MATDDKPPLPDRMLAPWPRITVDTDDQDFKRIDRIAGHAATHWVLGPEGTYKQNLTLAETVDGAVREALLHLLELGLIDIDSDRLNAAPGWPTHRVRRVPAPAPKEA
;
A
#
# COMPACT_ATOMS: atom_id res chain seq x y z
N MET A 1 -14.28 20.92 14.95
CA MET A 1 -14.72 19.57 15.38
C MET A 1 -14.66 18.70 14.13
N ALA A 2 -13.61 17.90 13.99
CA ALA A 2 -13.44 17.00 12.84
C ALA A 2 -13.70 15.58 13.33
N THR A 3 -14.96 15.18 13.27
CA THR A 3 -15.42 13.81 13.49
C THR A 3 -16.35 13.51 12.31
N ASP A 4 -16.00 12.53 11.46
CA ASP A 4 -16.86 11.81 10.50
C ASP A 4 -16.63 11.87 8.96
N ASP A 5 -15.50 12.35 8.41
CA ASP A 5 -15.20 12.13 6.96
C ASP A 5 -14.38 10.86 6.68
N LYS A 6 -14.54 9.86 7.54
CA LYS A 6 -13.74 8.64 7.53
C LYS A 6 -14.55 7.51 6.87
N PRO A 7 -14.06 6.80 5.82
CA PRO A 7 -14.82 5.77 5.13
C PRO A 7 -15.45 4.74 6.09
N PRO A 8 -16.70 4.30 5.87
CA PRO A 8 -17.39 3.41 6.79
C PRO A 8 -16.69 2.05 6.94
N LEU A 9 -16.75 1.49 8.15
CA LEU A 9 -16.30 0.13 8.43
C LEU A 9 -17.36 -0.89 7.97
N PRO A 10 -16.96 -2.11 7.62
CA PRO A 10 -17.92 -3.18 7.35
C PRO A 10 -18.71 -3.57 8.60
N ASP A 11 -20.01 -3.87 8.43
CA ASP A 11 -20.92 -4.21 9.56
C ASP A 11 -20.55 -5.51 10.29
N ARG A 12 -19.75 -6.38 9.67
CA ARG A 12 -19.31 -7.66 10.24
C ARG A 12 -17.99 -8.13 9.63
N MET A 13 -17.29 -8.99 10.37
CA MET A 13 -16.06 -9.63 9.93
C MET A 13 -16.28 -10.35 8.59
N LEU A 14 -15.45 -10.04 7.57
CA LEU A 14 -15.53 -10.54 6.19
C LEU A 14 -16.69 -10.00 5.33
N ALA A 15 -17.49 -9.03 5.79
CA ALA A 15 -18.39 -8.32 4.89
C ALA A 15 -17.59 -7.50 3.86
N PRO A 16 -18.15 -7.29 2.66
CA PRO A 16 -17.58 -6.35 1.71
C PRO A 16 -17.42 -4.97 2.35
N TRP A 17 -16.28 -4.34 2.14
CA TRP A 17 -16.06 -2.96 2.55
C TRP A 17 -17.01 -2.06 1.75
N PRO A 18 -17.80 -1.19 2.39
CA PRO A 18 -18.61 -0.23 1.66
C PRO A 18 -17.68 0.68 0.86
N ARG A 19 -17.89 0.75 -0.45
CA ARG A 19 -17.07 1.59 -1.33
C ARG A 19 -17.59 3.02 -1.27
N ILE A 20 -16.69 3.95 -1.06
CA ILE A 20 -16.96 5.36 -1.33
C ILE A 20 -16.73 5.64 -2.82
N THR A 21 -17.60 6.46 -3.40
CA THR A 21 -17.33 7.00 -4.73
C THR A 21 -16.20 8.01 -4.61
N VAL A 22 -15.11 7.77 -5.34
CA VAL A 22 -13.98 8.69 -5.42
C VAL A 22 -14.08 9.40 -6.75
N ASP A 23 -14.08 10.73 -6.74
CA ASP A 23 -13.96 11.52 -7.96
C ASP A 23 -12.51 11.45 -8.45
N THR A 24 -12.30 10.72 -9.54
CA THR A 24 -10.99 10.57 -10.16
C THR A 24 -10.68 11.67 -11.18
N ASP A 25 -11.67 12.49 -11.54
CA ASP A 25 -11.48 13.61 -12.44
C ASP A 25 -10.98 14.87 -11.73
N ASP A 26 -11.05 14.88 -10.40
CA ASP A 26 -10.49 15.90 -9.53
C ASP A 26 -8.97 16.11 -9.72
N GLN A 27 -8.53 17.37 -9.66
CA GLN A 27 -7.13 17.75 -9.87
C GLN A 27 -6.20 17.26 -8.76
N ASP A 28 -6.68 17.21 -7.51
CA ASP A 28 -5.92 16.70 -6.39
C ASP A 28 -5.78 15.18 -6.49
N PHE A 29 -6.83 14.46 -6.90
CA PHE A 29 -6.71 13.02 -7.19
C PHE A 29 -5.63 12.75 -8.24
N LYS A 30 -5.64 13.49 -9.35
CA LYS A 30 -4.64 13.36 -10.43
C LYS A 30 -3.22 13.69 -9.95
N ARG A 31 -3.07 14.63 -9.01
CA ARG A 31 -1.78 14.97 -8.42
C ARG A 31 -1.26 13.86 -7.51
N ILE A 32 -2.13 13.30 -6.68
CA ILE A 32 -1.82 12.18 -5.78
C ILE A 32 -1.42 10.94 -6.58
N ASP A 33 -2.23 10.58 -7.59
CA ASP A 33 -1.97 9.46 -8.49
C ASP A 33 -0.60 9.59 -9.18
N ARG A 34 -0.27 10.79 -9.67
CA ARG A 34 1.04 11.07 -10.27
C ARG A 34 2.20 10.86 -9.29
N ILE A 35 2.08 11.35 -8.06
CA ILE A 35 3.13 11.22 -7.04
C ILE A 35 3.33 9.74 -6.67
N ALA A 36 2.25 9.03 -6.37
CA ALA A 36 2.28 7.62 -6.02
C ALA A 36 2.83 6.75 -7.18
N GLY A 37 2.38 7.02 -8.41
CA GLY A 37 2.85 6.34 -9.61
C GLY A 37 4.34 6.58 -9.88
N HIS A 38 4.83 7.81 -9.64
CA HIS A 38 6.26 8.11 -9.75
C HIS A 38 7.09 7.39 -8.69
N ALA A 39 6.63 7.35 -7.43
CA ALA A 39 7.31 6.63 -6.36
C ALA A 39 7.43 5.13 -6.67
N ALA A 40 6.32 4.50 -7.07
CA ALA A 40 6.30 3.10 -7.47
C ALA A 40 7.22 2.83 -8.68
N THR A 41 7.13 3.66 -9.71
CA THR A 41 7.94 3.52 -10.93
C THR A 41 9.43 3.69 -10.64
N HIS A 42 9.81 4.67 -9.82
CA HIS A 42 11.19 4.90 -9.45
C HIS A 42 11.74 3.74 -8.61
N TRP A 43 10.93 3.15 -7.73
CA TRP A 43 11.34 1.96 -6.99
C TRP A 43 11.52 0.73 -7.91
N VAL A 44 10.68 0.55 -8.92
CA VAL A 44 10.81 -0.59 -9.85
C VAL A 44 11.96 -0.38 -10.83
N LEU A 45 12.02 0.77 -11.51
CA LEU A 45 12.90 1.01 -12.67
C LEU A 45 14.13 1.88 -12.35
N GLY A 46 14.26 2.35 -11.11
CA GLY A 46 15.36 3.21 -10.70
C GLY A 46 16.74 2.54 -10.81
N PRO A 47 17.82 3.30 -10.56
CA PRO A 47 19.19 2.77 -10.62
C PRO A 47 19.36 1.52 -9.75
N GLU A 48 18.80 1.59 -8.52
CA GLU A 48 18.73 0.52 -7.51
C GLU A 48 17.40 -0.26 -7.56
N GLY A 49 16.63 -0.08 -8.63
CA GLY A 49 15.27 -0.57 -8.73
C GLY A 49 15.19 -2.08 -8.85
N THR A 50 14.06 -2.63 -8.43
CA THR A 50 13.85 -4.08 -8.33
C THR A 50 13.71 -4.79 -9.66
N TYR A 51 13.46 -4.09 -10.76
CA TYR A 51 13.47 -4.68 -12.10
C TYR A 51 14.84 -5.28 -12.48
N LYS A 52 15.93 -4.72 -11.95
CA LYS A 52 17.29 -5.26 -12.14
C LYS A 52 17.62 -6.41 -11.17
N GLN A 53 16.70 -6.72 -10.27
CA GLN A 53 16.83 -7.79 -9.28
C GLN A 53 15.96 -8.98 -9.76
N ASN A 54 16.40 -10.21 -9.50
CA ASN A 54 15.65 -11.42 -9.88
C ASN A 54 14.45 -11.66 -8.94
N LEU A 55 13.62 -10.63 -8.72
CA LEU A 55 12.41 -10.73 -7.92
C LEU A 55 11.29 -11.37 -8.74
N THR A 56 10.41 -12.07 -8.04
CA THR A 56 9.15 -12.54 -8.62
C THR A 56 8.23 -11.36 -8.91
N LEU A 57 7.24 -11.59 -9.78
CA LEU A 57 6.20 -10.59 -10.06
C LEU A 57 5.47 -10.15 -8.78
N ALA A 58 5.20 -11.07 -7.87
CA ALA A 58 4.54 -10.78 -6.60
C ALA A 58 5.38 -9.83 -5.73
N GLU A 59 6.68 -10.10 -5.57
CA GLU A 59 7.59 -9.24 -4.80
C GLU A 59 7.74 -7.85 -5.42
N THR A 60 7.74 -7.77 -6.75
CA THR A 60 7.78 -6.50 -7.48
C THR A 60 6.52 -5.66 -7.24
N VAL A 61 5.34 -6.29 -7.33
CA VAL A 61 4.07 -5.60 -7.07
C VAL A 61 3.97 -5.16 -5.62
N ASP A 62 4.30 -6.04 -4.68
CA ASP A 62 4.23 -5.76 -3.24
C ASP A 62 5.14 -4.57 -2.85
N GLY A 63 6.35 -4.51 -3.40
CA GLY A 63 7.27 -3.41 -3.11
C GLY A 63 6.88 -2.10 -3.79
N ALA A 64 6.35 -2.14 -5.02
CA ALA A 64 5.83 -0.95 -5.69
C ALA A 64 4.65 -0.33 -4.91
N VAL A 65 3.73 -1.17 -4.43
CA VAL A 65 2.61 -0.74 -3.58
C VAL A 65 3.12 -0.18 -2.24
N ARG A 66 4.12 -0.83 -1.62
CA ARG A 66 4.72 -0.35 -0.37
C ARG A 66 5.29 1.05 -0.52
N GLU A 67 6.08 1.33 -1.56
CA GLU A 67 6.70 2.64 -1.72
C GLU A 67 5.70 3.75 -2.02
N ALA A 68 4.68 3.45 -2.83
CA ALA A 68 3.58 4.38 -3.06
C ALA A 68 2.87 4.74 -1.74
N LEU A 69 2.56 3.74 -0.91
CA LEU A 69 1.93 3.97 0.40
C LEU A 69 2.82 4.79 1.35
N LEU A 70 4.12 4.53 1.39
CA LEU A 70 5.06 5.29 2.22
C LEU A 70 5.08 6.77 1.83
N HIS A 71 5.16 7.09 0.54
CA HIS A 71 5.16 8.48 0.08
C HIS A 71 3.84 9.20 0.40
N LEU A 72 2.70 8.50 0.27
CA LEU A 72 1.41 9.08 0.63
C LEU A 72 1.28 9.33 2.15
N LEU A 73 1.85 8.46 2.99
CA LEU A 73 1.93 8.65 4.45
C LEU A 73 2.84 9.82 4.82
N GLU A 74 4.03 9.91 4.22
CA GLU A 74 5.00 10.99 4.47
C GLU A 74 4.44 12.38 4.13
N LEU A 75 3.60 12.45 3.09
CA LEU A 75 2.90 13.67 2.70
C LEU A 75 1.65 13.96 3.54
N GLY A 76 1.28 13.07 4.48
CA GLY A 76 0.08 13.21 5.32
C GLY A 76 -1.24 13.05 4.55
N LEU A 77 -1.21 12.42 3.37
CA LEU A 77 -2.36 12.30 2.47
C LEU A 77 -3.26 11.10 2.80
N ILE A 78 -2.72 10.11 3.51
CA ILE A 78 -3.48 8.97 4.00
C ILE A 78 -3.29 8.85 5.51
N ASP A 79 -4.39 8.71 6.24
CA ASP A 79 -4.43 8.36 7.64
C ASP A 79 -4.94 6.92 7.78
N ILE A 80 -4.11 6.06 8.35
CA ILE A 80 -4.45 4.66 8.58
C ILE A 80 -4.63 4.47 10.08
N ASP A 81 -5.88 4.36 10.53
CA ASP A 81 -6.18 3.99 11.92
C ASP A 81 -6.19 2.47 12.12
N SER A 82 -5.83 2.05 13.34
CA SER A 82 -5.72 0.64 13.72
C SER A 82 -7.05 -0.13 13.59
N ASP A 83 -8.18 0.56 13.74
CA ASP A 83 -9.51 -0.06 13.69
C ASP A 83 -9.85 -0.51 12.26
N ARG A 84 -9.58 0.34 11.25
CA ARG A 84 -9.71 -0.03 9.83
C ARG A 84 -8.80 -1.17 9.44
N LEU A 85 -7.58 -1.15 9.95
CA LEU A 85 -6.62 -2.22 9.70
C LEU A 85 -7.15 -3.56 10.20
N ASN A 86 -7.66 -3.60 11.44
CA ASN A 86 -8.24 -4.80 12.03
C ASN A 86 -9.53 -5.27 11.34
N ALA A 87 -10.28 -4.37 10.71
CA ALA A 87 -11.50 -4.70 9.96
C ALA A 87 -11.24 -5.18 8.51
N ALA A 88 -10.01 -5.07 8.01
CA ALA A 88 -9.69 -5.38 6.62
C ALA A 88 -9.69 -6.90 6.37
N PRO A 89 -10.45 -7.41 5.37
CA PRO A 89 -10.39 -8.82 5.01
C PRO A 89 -8.99 -9.16 4.51
N GLY A 90 -8.28 -10.02 5.26
CA GLY A 90 -6.90 -10.40 4.97
C GLY A 90 -5.82 -9.67 5.77
N TRP A 91 -6.17 -8.97 6.86
CA TRP A 91 -5.21 -8.34 7.77
C TRP A 91 -4.06 -9.30 8.19
N PRO A 92 -2.79 -8.88 8.24
CA PRO A 92 -1.62 -9.76 8.35
C PRO A 92 -1.50 -10.55 9.66
N THR A 93 -2.31 -10.28 10.69
CA THR A 93 -2.38 -11.17 11.85
C THR A 93 -2.82 -12.60 11.49
N HIS A 94 -3.31 -12.82 10.26
CA HIS A 94 -3.60 -14.15 9.71
C HIS A 94 -2.50 -14.73 8.80
N ARG A 95 -1.47 -13.97 8.41
CA ARG A 95 -0.36 -14.45 7.56
C ARG A 95 0.98 -13.83 7.98
N VAL A 96 1.84 -14.64 8.57
CA VAL A 96 3.24 -14.27 8.86
C VAL A 96 3.95 -13.91 7.56
N ARG A 97 4.49 -12.69 7.47
CA ARG A 97 5.30 -12.26 6.33
C ARG A 97 6.55 -13.14 6.27
N ARG A 98 6.74 -13.85 5.16
CA ARG A 98 7.92 -14.70 4.95
C ARG A 98 9.11 -13.77 4.73
N VAL A 99 9.99 -13.67 5.72
CA VAL A 99 11.30 -13.01 5.55
C VAL A 99 12.16 -13.95 4.70
N PRO A 100 12.79 -13.48 3.60
CA PRO A 100 13.71 -14.29 2.83
C PRO A 100 14.81 -14.84 3.73
N ALA A 101 15.11 -16.14 3.61
CA ALA A 101 16.18 -16.74 4.40
C ALA A 101 17.53 -16.07 4.04
N PRO A 102 18.40 -15.80 5.03
CA PRO A 102 19.73 -15.26 4.74
C PRO A 102 20.48 -16.23 3.83
N ALA A 103 21.15 -15.69 2.81
CA ALA A 103 21.97 -16.48 1.90
C ALA A 103 22.98 -17.32 2.70
N PRO A 104 23.22 -18.59 2.31
CA PRO A 104 24.21 -19.42 2.96
C PRO A 104 25.57 -18.71 2.87
N LYS A 105 26.26 -18.60 4.01
CA LYS A 105 27.64 -18.13 4.02
C LYS A 105 28.47 -19.18 3.31
N GLU A 106 29.17 -18.79 2.24
CA GLU A 106 30.17 -19.63 1.59
C GLU A 106 31.18 -20.10 2.64
N ALA A 107 31.44 -21.40 2.65
CA ALA A 107 32.35 -22.08 3.56
C ALA A 107 33.75 -22.20 2.93
#